data_AF-C4GII8-F1
#
_entry.id   AF-C4GII8-F1
#
_cell.length_a   1.000
_cell.length_b   1.000
_cell.length_c   1.000
_cell.angle_alpha   90.00
_cell.angle_beta   90.00
_cell.angle_gamma   90.00
#
_symmetry.space_group_name_H-M   'P 1'
#
loop_
_entity.id
_entity.type
_entity.pdbx_description
1 polymer ?
#
loop_
_entity_poly.entity_id
_entity_poly.type
_entity_poly.pdbx_seq_one_letter_code
_entity_poly.pdbx_strand_id
1 'polypeptide(L)'
;MPEYITEELDEAGAKWQILPNLESAAEWADILYMTRVQRERFDGVEFAKIQGKFNLHAATLANAKPNLRVLHPLPRVDEIAPDVDGTPHAYYFEQAQNGIFARMDMLALVLNENV
;
A
#
# COMPACT_ATOMS: atom_id res chain seq x y z
N MET A 1 7.06 8.25 8.16
CA MET A 1 6.08 9.25 7.70
C MET A 1 6.68 10.61 7.97
N PRO A 2 6.58 11.61 7.07
CA PRO A 2 6.97 12.97 7.38
C PRO A 2 6.18 13.54 8.56
N GLU A 3 6.81 14.41 9.36
CA GLU A 3 6.24 14.94 10.61
C GLU A 3 4.96 15.75 10.39
N TYR A 4 4.91 16.58 9.34
CA TYR A 4 3.74 17.39 9.02
C TYR A 4 2.47 16.55 8.79
N ILE A 5 2.60 15.33 8.24
CA ILE A 5 1.46 14.42 8.06
C ILE A 5 0.97 13.89 9.41
N THR A 6 1.88 13.55 10.32
CA THR A 6 1.49 13.06 11.66
C THR A 6 0.86 14.17 12.49
N GLU A 7 1.33 15.42 12.35
CA GLU A 7 0.70 16.60 12.97
C GLU A 7 -0.73 16.82 12.46
N GLU A 8 -0.95 16.75 11.13
CA GLU A 8 -2.30 16.84 10.54
C GLU A 8 -3.25 15.74 11.06
N LEU A 9 -2.74 14.52 11.27
CA LEU A 9 -3.53 13.43 11.86
C LEU A 9 -3.91 13.72 13.31
N ASP A 10 -2.97 14.25 14.10
CA ASP A 10 -3.22 14.62 15.49
C ASP A 10 -4.26 15.75 15.60
N GLU A 11 -4.17 16.78 14.74
CA GLU A 11 -5.16 17.85 14.65
C GLU A 11 -6.56 17.35 14.25
N ALA A 12 -6.63 16.36 13.35
CA ALA A 12 -7.87 15.71 12.94
C ALA A 12 -8.42 14.72 13.99
N GLY A 13 -7.69 14.46 15.08
CA GLY A 13 -8.04 13.46 16.09
C GLY A 13 -7.95 12.01 15.57
N ALA A 14 -7.21 11.79 14.47
CA ALA A 14 -7.02 10.48 13.86
C ALA A 14 -5.93 9.70 14.62
N LYS A 15 -6.27 8.49 15.07
CA LYS A 15 -5.32 7.63 15.78
C LYS A 15 -4.36 6.96 14.80
N TRP A 16 -3.07 7.03 15.09
CA TRP A 16 -2.03 6.35 14.33
C TRP A 16 -1.01 5.70 15.28
N GLN A 17 -0.26 4.74 14.74
CA GLN A 17 0.82 4.06 15.45
C GLN A 17 1.88 3.59 14.46
N ILE A 18 3.10 3.39 14.95
CA ILE A 18 4.20 2.77 14.19
C ILE A 18 4.29 1.32 14.58
N LEU A 19 4.18 0.42 13.60
CA LEU A 19 4.37 -1.01 13.80
C LEU A 19 5.82 -1.41 13.47
N PRO A 20 6.40 -2.39 14.19
CA PRO A 20 7.82 -2.69 14.10
C PRO A 20 8.21 -3.46 12.83
N ASN A 21 7.27 -4.19 12.21
CA ASN A 21 7.51 -5.05 11.05
C ASN A 21 6.23 -5.29 10.24
N LEU A 22 6.40 -5.96 9.10
CA LEU A 22 5.33 -6.23 8.14
C LEU A 22 4.34 -7.28 8.65
N GLU A 23 4.80 -8.27 9.41
CA GLU A 23 3.96 -9.32 9.98
C GLU A 23 2.93 -8.75 10.96
N SER A 24 3.36 -7.91 11.90
CA SER A 24 2.47 -7.22 12.84
C SER A 24 1.49 -6.29 12.11
N ALA A 25 1.92 -5.68 11.00
CA ALA A 25 1.03 -4.86 10.17
C ALA A 25 -0.01 -5.71 9.43
N ALA A 26 0.37 -6.85 8.85
CA ALA A 26 -0.52 -7.75 8.13
C ALA A 26 -1.58 -8.40 9.04
N GLU A 27 -1.24 -8.70 10.29
CA GLU A 27 -2.18 -9.23 11.29
C GLU A 27 -3.18 -8.16 11.76
N TRP A 28 -2.73 -6.91 11.93
CA TRP A 28 -3.55 -5.81 12.44
C TRP A 28 -4.44 -5.15 11.38
N ALA A 29 -3.96 -5.02 10.14
CA ALA A 29 -4.59 -4.18 9.13
C ALA A 29 -5.85 -4.82 8.48
N ASP A 30 -6.74 -3.95 8.00
CA ASP A 30 -7.79 -4.32 7.03
C ASP A 30 -7.38 -3.97 5.60
N ILE A 31 -6.49 -2.98 5.45
CA ILE A 31 -5.84 -2.60 4.19
C ILE A 31 -4.34 -2.53 4.42
N LEU A 32 -3.58 -3.33 3.68
CA LEU A 32 -2.12 -3.25 3.64
C LEU A 32 -1.70 -2.51 2.36
N TYR A 33 -1.42 -1.21 2.47
CA TYR A 33 -1.01 -0.38 1.35
C TYR A 33 0.52 -0.38 1.20
N MET A 34 1.00 -1.20 0.27
CA MET A 34 2.42 -1.34 -0.02
C MET A 34 2.89 -0.24 -0.98
N THR A 35 4.15 0.16 -0.89
CA THR A 35 4.78 1.13 -1.80
C THR A 35 6.09 0.60 -2.33
N ARG A 36 6.46 1.06 -3.53
CA ARG A 36 7.77 0.78 -4.11
C ARG A 36 8.87 1.41 -3.27
N VAL A 37 9.90 0.64 -2.92
CA VAL A 37 11.14 1.20 -2.39
C VAL A 37 11.85 1.97 -3.50
N GLN A 38 11.81 3.29 -3.44
CA GLN A 38 12.39 4.17 -4.44
C GLN A 38 13.91 4.24 -4.28
N ARG A 39 14.62 3.27 -4.86
CA ARG A 39 16.09 3.16 -4.88
C ARG A 39 16.78 4.48 -5.19
N GLU A 40 16.19 5.26 -6.09
CA GLU A 40 16.66 6.58 -6.53
C GLU A 40 16.68 7.65 -5.42
N ARG A 41 16.09 7.39 -4.25
CA ARG A 41 16.03 8.34 -3.12
C ARG A 41 16.99 8.01 -1.97
N PHE A 42 17.73 6.91 -2.05
CA PHE A 42 18.61 6.44 -0.98
C PHE A 42 20.03 6.31 -1.48
N ASP A 43 21.01 6.53 -0.59
CA ASP A 43 22.37 6.09 -0.86
C ASP A 43 22.48 4.55 -0.76
N GLY A 44 23.59 3.99 -1.24
CA GLY A 44 23.77 2.53 -1.29
C GLY A 44 23.78 1.85 0.10
N VAL A 45 24.12 2.58 1.17
CA VAL A 45 24.20 2.05 2.54
C VAL A 45 22.83 2.05 3.19
N GLU A 46 22.06 3.13 3.02
CA GLU A 46 20.68 3.23 3.47
C GLU A 46 19.77 2.23 2.73
N PHE A 47 19.95 2.13 1.41
CA PHE A 47 19.19 1.17 0.62
C PHE A 47 19.42 -0.26 1.10
N ALA A 48 20.67 -0.67 1.34
CA ALA A 48 20.99 -2.01 1.84
C ALA A 48 20.36 -2.33 3.21
N LYS A 49 20.09 -1.31 4.04
CA LYS A 49 19.41 -1.49 5.34
C LYS A 49 17.90 -1.68 5.22
N ILE A 50 17.30 -1.27 4.12
CA ILE A 50 15.85 -1.30 3.87
C ILE A 50 15.49 -2.47 2.94
N GLN A 51 16.38 -2.79 2.00
CA GLN A 51 16.20 -3.86 1.02
C GLN A 51 15.91 -5.20 1.72
N GLY A 52 14.80 -5.83 1.34
CA GLY A 52 14.39 -7.13 1.87
C GLY A 52 13.59 -7.09 3.18
N LYS A 53 13.56 -5.97 3.92
CA LYS A 53 12.82 -5.90 5.20
C LYS A 53 11.30 -5.82 5.05
N PHE A 54 10.83 -5.36 3.89
CA PHE A 54 9.42 -5.13 3.62
C PHE A 54 8.95 -5.90 2.38
N ASN A 55 9.56 -7.06 2.12
CA ASN A 55 9.15 -7.93 1.04
C ASN A 55 7.98 -8.80 1.50
N LEU A 56 6.81 -8.57 0.92
CA LEU A 56 5.61 -9.32 1.23
C LEU A 56 5.61 -10.67 0.49
N HIS A 57 5.51 -11.75 1.26
CA HIS A 57 5.31 -13.11 0.74
C HIS A 57 3.93 -13.63 1.18
N ALA A 58 3.43 -14.66 0.48
CA ALA A 58 2.16 -15.29 0.86
C ALA A 58 2.18 -15.83 2.32
N ALA A 59 3.34 -16.29 2.79
CA ALA A 59 3.53 -16.75 4.16
C ALA A 59 3.32 -15.66 5.22
N THR A 60 3.65 -14.39 4.91
CA THR A 60 3.40 -13.24 5.80
C THR A 60 1.90 -13.03 6.06
N LEU A 61 1.06 -13.48 5.14
CA LEU A 61 -0.40 -13.33 5.19
C LEU A 61 -1.09 -14.51 5.90
N ALA A 62 -0.35 -15.47 6.46
CA ALA A 62 -0.93 -16.67 7.08
C ALA A 62 -1.88 -16.35 8.25
N ASN A 63 -1.61 -15.28 8.99
CA ASN A 63 -2.42 -14.80 10.11
C ASN A 63 -3.17 -13.49 9.78
N ALA A 64 -3.23 -13.11 8.50
CA ALA A 64 -3.96 -11.93 8.09
C ALA A 64 -5.46 -12.09 8.34
N LYS A 65 -6.14 -10.97 8.58
CA LYS A 65 -7.61 -10.99 8.65
C LYS A 65 -8.19 -11.51 7.33
N PRO A 66 -9.28 -12.29 7.35
CA PRO A 66 -9.92 -12.78 6.12
C PRO A 66 -10.35 -11.67 5.16
N ASN A 67 -10.67 -10.47 5.67
CA ASN A 67 -11.07 -9.31 4.89
C ASN A 67 -9.88 -8.43 4.44
N LEU A 68 -8.64 -8.74 4.81
CA LEU A 68 -7.47 -7.95 4.44
C LEU A 68 -7.37 -7.85 2.91
N ARG A 69 -7.16 -6.63 2.39
CA ARG A 69 -6.76 -6.39 1.01
C ARG A 69 -5.38 -5.75 0.93
N VAL A 70 -4.54 -6.29 0.07
CA VAL A 70 -3.22 -5.76 -0.27
C VAL A 70 -3.36 -4.83 -1.47
N LEU A 71 -3.02 -3.56 -1.27
CA LEU A 71 -3.03 -2.52 -2.29
C LEU A 71 -1.60 -2.13 -2.65
N HIS A 72 -1.39 -1.70 -3.88
CA HIS A 72 -0.10 -1.22 -4.35
C HIS A 72 -0.32 -0.28 -5.55
N PRO A 73 0.31 0.91 -5.58
CA PRO A 73 0.11 1.88 -6.67
C PRO A 73 0.72 1.43 -8.00
N LEU A 74 1.61 0.42 -7.97
CA LEU A 74 2.37 -0.12 -9.10
C LEU A 74 3.31 0.91 -9.77
N PRO A 75 4.29 0.48 -10.59
CA PRO A 75 4.75 -0.91 -10.74
C PRO A 75 5.43 -1.42 -9.46
N ARG A 76 5.32 -2.72 -9.20
CA ARG A 76 6.10 -3.41 -8.16
C ARG A 76 7.42 -3.95 -8.70
N VAL A 77 8.43 -4.11 -7.85
CA VAL A 77 9.74 -4.69 -8.22
C VAL A 77 9.99 -5.99 -7.47
N ASP A 78 10.22 -5.91 -6.16
CA ASP A 78 10.59 -7.02 -5.27
C ASP A 78 9.87 -6.94 -3.91
N GLU A 79 9.19 -5.84 -3.62
CA GLU A 79 8.46 -5.56 -2.39
C GLU A 79 7.19 -6.41 -2.22
N ILE A 80 6.65 -7.00 -3.30
CA ILE A 80 5.55 -7.97 -3.24
C ILE A 80 5.94 -9.15 -4.14
N ALA A 81 6.13 -10.32 -3.53
CA ALA A 81 6.48 -11.52 -4.26
C ALA A 81 5.30 -12.05 -5.11
N PRO A 82 5.57 -12.70 -6.26
CA PRO A 82 4.51 -13.25 -7.12
C PRO A 82 3.63 -14.33 -6.47
N ASP A 83 4.08 -14.96 -5.38
CA ASP A 83 3.28 -15.94 -4.64
C ASP A 83 2.05 -15.30 -3.97
N VAL A 84 2.09 -13.98 -3.70
CA VAL A 84 0.97 -13.21 -3.17
C VAL A 84 -0.18 -13.12 -4.16
N ASP A 85 0.09 -13.15 -5.47
CA ASP A 85 -0.91 -13.00 -6.53
C ASP A 85 -2.01 -14.06 -6.45
N GLY A 86 -1.66 -15.27 -6.02
CA GLY A 86 -2.60 -16.39 -5.88
C GLY A 86 -3.42 -16.35 -4.58
N THR A 87 -3.14 -15.41 -3.68
CA THR A 87 -3.85 -15.29 -2.40
C THR A 87 -5.15 -14.51 -2.58
N PRO A 88 -6.18 -14.77 -1.75
CA PRO A 88 -7.41 -13.98 -1.77
C PRO A 88 -7.19 -12.53 -1.32
N HIS A 89 -6.00 -12.17 -0.82
CA HIS A 89 -5.70 -10.84 -0.30
C HIS A 89 -5.18 -9.88 -1.37
N ALA A 90 -4.62 -10.37 -2.47
CA ALA A 90 -4.13 -9.52 -3.56
C ALA A 90 -5.30 -8.73 -4.18
N TYR A 91 -5.15 -7.40 -4.29
CA TYR A 91 -6.19 -6.54 -4.86
C TYR A 91 -5.62 -5.39 -5.71
N TYR A 92 -4.30 -5.34 -5.93
CA TYR A 92 -3.63 -4.26 -6.65
C TYR A 92 -3.93 -4.25 -8.17
N PHE A 93 -4.35 -5.38 -8.76
CA PHE A 93 -4.79 -5.41 -10.16
C PHE A 93 -6.21 -4.86 -10.32
N GLU A 94 -7.12 -5.25 -9.42
CA GLU A 94 -8.46 -4.70 -9.31
C GLU A 94 -8.40 -3.20 -8.99
N GLN A 95 -7.49 -2.79 -8.11
CA GLN A 95 -7.20 -1.38 -7.84
C GLN A 95 -6.81 -0.62 -9.12
N ALA A 96 -5.93 -1.19 -9.96
CA ALA A 96 -5.53 -0.57 -11.22
C ALA A 96 -6.72 -0.43 -12.18
N GLN A 97 -7.58 -1.45 -12.26
CA GLN A 97 -8.82 -1.41 -13.03
C GLN A 97 -9.78 -0.35 -12.50
N ASN A 98 -9.93 -0.22 -11.18
CA ASN A 98 -10.76 0.81 -10.54
C ASN A 98 -10.31 2.23 -10.90
N GLY A 99 -9.01 2.41 -11.19
CA GLY A 99 -8.48 3.67 -11.69
C GLY A 99 -9.04 4.08 -13.06
N ILE A 100 -9.56 3.17 -13.87
CA ILE A 100 -10.25 3.52 -15.13
C ILE A 100 -11.57 4.21 -14.81
N PHE A 101 -12.40 3.57 -13.98
CA PHE A 101 -13.72 4.08 -13.61
C PHE A 101 -13.62 5.42 -12.86
N ALA A 102 -12.69 5.53 -11.91
CA ALA A 102 -12.46 6.78 -11.18
C ALA A 102 -12.09 7.94 -12.14
N ARG A 103 -11.22 7.68 -13.13
CA ARG A 103 -10.83 8.72 -14.10
C ARG A 103 -11.94 9.07 -15.08
N MET A 104 -12.74 8.08 -15.51
CA MET A 104 -13.92 8.34 -16.34
C MET A 104 -14.91 9.25 -15.61
N ASP A 105 -15.17 8.96 -14.32
CA ASP A 105 -16.06 9.76 -13.49
C ASP A 105 -15.53 11.18 -13.28
N MET A 106 -14.25 11.32 -12.94
CA MET A 106 -13.61 12.64 -12.83
C MET A 106 -13.72 13.45 -14.13
N LEU A 107 -13.52 12.83 -15.29
CA LEU A 107 -13.66 13.50 -16.58
C LEU A 107 -15.12 13.89 -16.86
N ALA A 108 -16.08 13.04 -16.50
CA ALA A 108 -17.49 13.34 -16.67
C ALA A 108 -17.92 14.54 -15.80
N LEU A 109 -17.53 14.56 -14.52
CA LEU A 109 -17.83 15.65 -13.58
C LEU A 109 -17.24 17.00 -14.01
N VAL A 110 -16.07 16.99 -14.63
CA VAL A 110 -15.39 18.22 -15.06
C VAL A 110 -15.95 18.75 -16.39
N LEU A 111 -16.34 17.86 -17.31
CA LEU A 111 -16.65 18.24 -18.69
C LEU A 111 -18.14 18.29 -19.02
N ASN A 112 -19.01 17.71 -18.20
CA ASN A 112 -20.46 17.72 -18.43
C ASN A 112 -21.15 18.68 -17.46
N GLU A 113 -22.02 19.55 -17.98
CA GLU A 113 -22.80 20.49 -17.15
C GLU A 113 -23.79 19.80 -16.21
N ASN A 114 -24.18 18.56 -16.51
CA ASN A 114 -25.04 17.73 -15.67
C ASN A 114 -24.46 16.31 -15.61
N VAL A 115 -24.21 15.81 -14.40
CA VAL A 115 -23.82 14.43 -14.09
C VAL A 115 -24.80 13.87 -13.06
#